data_AF-A0A9D8AWU2-F1
#
_entry.id   AF-A0A9D8AWU2-F1
#
_cell.length_a   1.000
_cell.length_b   1.000
_cell.length_c   1.000
_cell.angle_alpha   90.00
_cell.angle_beta   90.00
_cell.angle_gamma   90.00
#
_symmetry.space_group_name_H-M   'P 1'
#
loop_
_entity.id
_entity.type
_entity.pdbx_description
1 polymer ?
#
loop_
_entity_poly.entity_id
_entity_poly.type
_entity_poly.pdbx_seq_one_letter_code
_entity_poly.pdbx_strand_id
1 'polypeptide(L)'
;MGKTGSRANIECPTGLVSRQEAEIGRLTEKINRDRTAAEKAPHAQDLIEAANVLLACEAYDKENLNCRLCHSFSELRRKTAALVVRAGHLNC
;
A
#
# COMPACT_ATOMS: atom_id res chain seq x y z
N MET A 1 -28.15 -9.35 0.45
CA MET A 1 -27.21 -9.49 1.58
C MET A 1 -25.78 -9.52 1.03
N GLY A 2 -25.15 -8.34 0.90
CA GLY A 2 -23.75 -8.26 0.51
C GLY A 2 -22.88 -8.62 1.72
N LYS A 3 -22.04 -9.65 1.60
CA LYS A 3 -21.06 -10.00 2.62
C LYS A 3 -20.10 -8.82 2.76
N THR A 4 -20.24 -8.03 3.82
CA THR A 4 -19.20 -7.12 4.29
C THR A 4 -18.01 -8.00 4.63
N GLY A 5 -17.03 -8.07 3.73
CA GLY A 5 -15.74 -8.69 4.04
C GLY A 5 -15.21 -8.00 5.29
N SER A 6 -15.08 -8.75 6.38
CA SER A 6 -14.40 -8.27 7.58
C SER A 6 -13.07 -7.70 7.13
N ARG A 7 -12.86 -6.38 7.29
CA ARG A 7 -11.55 -5.77 7.05
C ARG A 7 -10.62 -6.47 8.03
N ALA A 8 -9.73 -7.32 7.52
CA ALA A 8 -8.73 -7.97 8.35
C ALA A 8 -7.96 -6.87 9.09
N ASN A 9 -8.19 -6.75 10.39
CA ASN A 9 -7.60 -5.69 11.19
C ASN A 9 -6.21 -6.17 11.61
N ILE A 10 -5.17 -5.65 10.96
CA ILE A 10 -3.79 -5.93 11.35
C ILE A 10 -3.53 -5.17 12.65
N GLU A 11 -3.36 -5.89 13.76
CA GLU A 11 -3.05 -5.28 15.04
C GLU A 11 -1.59 -4.81 15.06
N CYS A 12 -1.39 -3.51 15.29
CA CYS A 12 -0.07 -2.88 15.29
C CYS A 12 0.11 -2.09 16.59
N PRO A 13 0.95 -2.55 17.53
CA PRO A 13 1.14 -1.90 18.83
C PRO A 13 1.64 -0.45 18.72
N THR A 14 2.40 -0.12 17.67
CA THR A 14 2.91 1.24 17.43
C THR A 14 1.86 2.16 16.79
N GLY A 15 0.72 1.62 16.33
CA GLY A 15 -0.29 2.34 15.57
C GLY A 15 0.17 2.79 14.17
N LEU A 16 1.37 2.38 13.73
CA LEU A 16 1.95 2.80 12.45
C LEU A 16 1.08 2.39 11.26
N VAL A 17 0.56 1.16 11.29
CA VAL A 17 -0.34 0.64 10.24
C VAL A 17 -1.57 1.52 10.10
N SER A 18 -2.28 1.82 11.20
CA SER A 18 -3.49 2.63 11.16
C SER A 18 -3.25 4.05 10.62
N ARG A 19 -2.09 4.64 10.92
CA ARG A 19 -1.70 5.96 10.37
C ARG A 19 -1.46 5.89 8.86
N GLN A 20 -0.81 4.85 8.37
CA GLN A 20 -0.53 4.70 6.94
C GLN A 20 -1.71 4.21 6.11
N GLU A 21 -2.63 3.43 6.67
CA GLU A 21 -3.79 2.90 5.92
C GLU A 21 -4.71 4.01 5.39
N ALA A 22 -4.84 5.14 6.09
CA ALA A 22 -5.60 6.29 5.58
C ALA A 22 -4.97 6.88 4.31
N GLU A 23 -3.65 7.07 4.32
CA GLU A 23 -2.91 7.60 3.17
C GLU A 23 -2.86 6.59 2.02
N ILE A 24 -2.60 5.31 2.30
CA ILE A 24 -2.64 4.21 1.32
C ILE A 24 -4.01 4.13 0.66
N GLY A 25 -5.09 4.25 1.45
CA GLY A 25 -6.47 4.28 0.93
C GLY A 25 -6.69 5.44 -0.03
N ARG A 26 -6.32 6.66 0.39
CA ARG A 26 -6.44 7.88 -0.42
C ARG A 26 -5.67 7.79 -1.73
N LEU A 27 -4.44 7.27 -1.71
CA LEU A 27 -3.60 7.09 -2.89
C LEU A 27 -4.15 6.02 -3.82
N THR A 28 -4.62 4.90 -3.27
CA THR A 28 -5.27 3.84 -4.04
C THR A 28 -6.51 4.35 -4.78
N GLU A 29 -7.33 5.17 -4.13
CA GLU A 29 -8.49 5.81 -4.77
C GLU A 29 -8.11 6.78 -5.89
N LYS A 30 -6.99 7.50 -5.76
CA LYS A 30 -6.49 8.37 -6.84
C LYS A 30 -6.03 7.55 -8.04
N ILE A 31 -5.18 6.54 -7.81
CA ILE A 31 -4.70 5.61 -8.85
C ILE A 31 -5.88 4.94 -9.59
N ASN A 32 -6.94 4.58 -8.88
CA ASN A 32 -8.11 3.94 -9.49
C ASN A 32 -9.00 4.92 -10.27
N ARG A 33 -8.98 6.22 -9.94
CA ARG A 33 -9.76 7.25 -10.64
C ARG A 33 -9.10 7.73 -11.92
N ASP A 34 -7.77 7.75 -11.96
CA ASP A 34 -7.03 8.18 -13.15
C ASP A 34 -7.22 7.22 -14.32
N ARG A 35 -7.19 7.76 -15.54
CA ARG A 35 -7.54 7.00 -16.75
C ARG A 35 -6.34 6.32 -17.36
N THR A 36 -5.20 7.00 -17.38
CA THR A 36 -3.99 6.54 -18.06
C THR A 36 -2.91 6.11 -17.06
N ALA A 37 -1.98 5.26 -17.51
CA ALA A 37 -0.84 4.88 -16.68
C ALA A 37 0.07 6.09 -16.34
N ALA A 38 0.16 7.08 -17.22
CA ALA A 38 0.94 8.30 -17.00
C ALA A 38 0.34 9.16 -15.88
N GLU A 39 -0.98 9.34 -15.85
CA GLU A 39 -1.68 10.04 -14.76
C GLU A 39 -1.54 9.32 -13.42
N LYS A 40 -1.56 7.97 -13.44
CA LYS A 40 -1.43 7.14 -12.23
C LYS A 40 -0.02 7.14 -11.64
N ALA A 41 1.01 7.33 -12.47
CA ALA A 41 2.40 7.19 -12.09
C ALA A 41 2.81 8.01 -10.85
N PRO A 42 2.50 9.32 -10.72
CA PRO A 42 2.83 10.09 -9.52
C PRO A 42 2.19 9.52 -8.26
N HIS A 43 0.90 9.16 -8.30
CA HIS A 43 0.21 8.60 -7.13
C HIS A 43 0.68 7.19 -6.78
N ALA A 44 1.10 6.41 -7.78
CA ALA A 44 1.76 5.13 -7.56
C ALA A 44 3.15 5.31 -6.93
N GLN A 45 3.88 6.36 -7.28
CA GLN A 45 5.15 6.70 -6.64
C GLN A 45 4.95 7.05 -5.16
N ASP A 46 3.96 7.90 -4.84
CA ASP A 46 3.59 8.20 -3.45
C ASP A 46 3.18 6.92 -2.68
N LEU A 47 2.50 5.97 -3.34
CA LEU A 47 2.09 4.71 -2.72
C LEU A 47 3.29 3.80 -2.41
N ILE A 48 4.34 3.84 -3.24
CA ILE A 48 5.61 3.15 -2.96
C ILE A 48 6.23 3.72 -1.69
N GLU A 49 6.27 5.04 -1.54
CA GLU A 49 6.83 5.71 -0.37
C GLU A 49 6.05 5.38 0.90
N ALA A 50 4.72 5.46 0.84
CA ALA A 50 3.85 5.09 1.96
C ALA A 50 4.04 3.61 2.38
N ALA A 51 4.19 2.70 1.42
CA ALA A 51 4.47 1.29 1.69
C ALA A 51 5.88 1.06 2.26
N ASN A 52 6.88 1.81 1.81
CA ASN A 52 8.24 1.73 2.33
C ASN A 52 8.33 2.13 3.81
N VAL A 53 7.51 3.09 4.27
CA VAL A 53 7.41 3.41 5.71
C VAL A 53 7.00 2.19 6.54
N LEU A 54 6.05 1.38 6.05
CA LEU A 54 5.61 0.16 6.75
C LEU A 54 6.66 -0.95 6.68
N LEU A 55 7.38 -1.06 5.57
CA LEU A 55 8.46 -2.04 5.39
C LEU A 55 9.70 -1.70 6.23
N ALA A 56 9.92 -0.42 6.52
CA ALA A 56 11.03 0.06 7.35
C ALA A 56 10.69 0.11 8.85
N CYS A 57 9.59 -0.52 9.29
CA CYS A 57 9.16 -0.49 10.70
C CYS A 57 10.22 -1.16 11.60
N GLU A 58 10.85 -0.37 12.47
CA GLU A 58 11.87 -0.84 13.43
C GLU A 58 11.32 -1.81 14.47
N ALA A 59 10.01 -1.76 14.74
CA ALA A 59 9.31 -2.66 15.66
C ALA A 59 8.83 -3.95 14.98
N TYR A 60 9.31 -4.27 13.78
CA TYR A 60 8.94 -5.50 13.08
C TYR A 60 9.40 -6.74 13.86
N ASP A 61 8.46 -7.64 14.13
CA ASP A 61 8.72 -8.94 14.73
C ASP A 61 8.33 -10.05 13.73
N LYS A 62 9.33 -10.85 13.31
CA LYS A 62 9.14 -11.96 12.37
C LYS A 62 8.29 -13.09 12.94
N GLU A 63 8.23 -13.26 14.25
CA GLU A 63 7.43 -14.31 14.90
C GLU A 63 5.97 -13.89 15.04
N ASN A 64 5.69 -12.58 15.03
CA ASN A 64 4.35 -12.02 15.11
C ASN A 64 3.62 -12.08 13.74
N LEU A 65 2.46 -12.75 13.72
CA LEU A 65 1.65 -12.90 12.51
C LEU A 65 1.17 -11.56 11.93
N ASN A 66 0.77 -10.59 12.77
CA ASN A 66 0.33 -9.27 12.31
C ASN A 66 1.48 -8.51 11.62
N CYS A 67 2.69 -8.57 12.18
CA CYS A 67 3.88 -7.98 11.57
C CYS A 67 4.17 -8.63 10.20
N ARG A 68 4.14 -9.97 10.11
CA ARG A 68 4.33 -10.67 8.83
C ARG A 68 3.28 -10.30 7.78
N LEU A 69 2.02 -10.20 8.18
CA LEU A 69 0.93 -9.79 7.29
C LEU A 69 1.12 -8.34 6.82
N CYS A 70 1.41 -7.41 7.74
CA CYS A 70 1.71 -6.02 7.43
C CYS A 70 2.82 -5.90 6.38
N HIS A 71 3.93 -6.61 6.61
CA HIS A 71 5.08 -6.58 5.71
C HIS A 71 4.73 -7.17 4.34
N SER A 72 4.05 -8.31 4.31
CA SER A 72 3.62 -8.97 3.06
C SER A 72 2.69 -8.09 2.22
N PHE A 73 1.68 -7.48 2.85
CA PHE A 73 0.76 -6.58 2.15
C PHE A 73 1.44 -5.30 1.68
N SER A 74 2.33 -4.74 2.49
CA SER A 74 3.11 -3.55 2.12
C SER A 74 4.03 -3.84 0.94
N GLU A 75 4.65 -5.02 0.91
CA GLU A 75 5.48 -5.43 -0.23
C GLU A 75 4.66 -5.64 -1.49
N LEU A 76 3.47 -6.25 -1.37
CA LEU A 76 2.55 -6.42 -2.50
C LEU A 76 2.12 -5.05 -3.06
N ARG A 77 1.71 -4.12 -2.19
CA ARG A 77 1.35 -2.75 -2.59
C ARG A 77 2.51 -2.05 -3.31
N ARG A 78 3.72 -2.13 -2.76
CA ARG A 78 4.94 -1.56 -3.37
C ARG A 78 5.22 -2.14 -4.75
N LYS A 79 5.16 -3.47 -4.90
CA LYS A 79 5.41 -4.15 -6.18
C LYS A 79 4.37 -3.79 -7.24
N THR A 80 3.09 -3.76 -6.86
CA THR A 80 2.00 -3.36 -7.75
C THR A 80 2.12 -1.90 -8.17
N ALA A 81 2.39 -0.99 -7.24
CA ALA A 81 2.61 0.41 -7.54
C ALA A 81 3.81 0.62 -8.49
N ALA A 82 4.90 -0.12 -8.28
CA ALA A 82 6.05 -0.07 -9.18
C ALA A 82 5.74 -0.54 -10.61
N LEU A 83 4.79 -1.48 -10.79
CA LEU A 83 4.30 -1.85 -12.12
C LEU A 83 3.55 -0.69 -12.79
N VAL A 84 2.73 0.03 -12.02
CA VAL A 84 1.99 1.21 -12.52
C VAL A 84 2.96 2.33 -12.93
N VAL A 85 3.97 2.63 -12.11
CA VAL A 85 5.01 3.61 -12.45
C VAL A 85 5.73 3.22 -13.74
N ARG A 86 6.16 1.96 -13.87
CA ARG A 86 6.80 1.48 -15.10
C ARG A 86 5.89 1.62 -16.31
N ALA A 87 4.61 1.26 -16.19
CA ALA A 87 3.65 1.40 -17.26
C ALA A 87 3.44 2.87 -17.68
N GLY A 88 3.53 3.81 -16.74
CA GLY A 88 3.46 5.26 -17.03
C GLY A 88 4.58 5.75 -17.94
N HIS A 89 5.74 5.10 -17.92
CA HIS A 89 6.90 5.44 -18.76
C HIS A 89 6.95 4.67 -20.09
N LEU A 90 6.04 3.71 -20.34
CA LEU A 90 6.01 2.93 -21.58
C LEU A 90 5.25 3.63 -22.73
N ASN A 91 4.49 4.69 -22.44
CA ASN A 91 3.67 5.42 -23.42
C ASN A 91 4.25 6.79 -23.79
N CYS A 92 5.59 6.95 -23.74
CA CYS A 92 6.29 8.09 -24.31
C CYS A 92 6.59 7.86 -25.79
#